data_AF-A0A1F7IMG3-F1
#
_entry.id   AF-A0A1F7IMG3-F1
#
_cell.length_a   1.000
_cell.length_b   1.000
_cell.length_c   1.000
_cell.angle_alpha   90.00
_cell.angle_beta   90.00
_cell.angle_gamma   90.00
#
_symmetry.space_group_name_H-M   'P 1'
#
loop_
_entity.id
_entity.type
_entity.pdbx_description
1 polymer ?
#
loop_
_entity_poly.entity_id
_entity_poly.type
_entity_poly.pdbx_seq_one_letter_code
_entity_poly.pdbx_strand_id
1 'polypeptide(L)'
;MINFTLSKAQIQDIIFNNRYKLDDKSSFSNLDELSLIINTGEVFGLEVDKEKAKKIIDETFNKQNKPSQLSNRYNGAILQIKGQYTVNSLFSLRTEARLIKGVMFIFQETLINRQHRILAKKLIGEKAVKLFPGCDEEYLYEILTEVTESHLFETLKKLASGLPIFQVSFDSDGSFTLEEMGNIS
;
A
#
# COMPACT_ATOMS: atom_id res chain seq x y z
N MET A 1 -11.73 6.52 -19.33
CA MET A 1 -11.59 5.07 -19.16
C MET A 1 -12.94 4.56 -18.68
N ILE A 2 -13.46 3.45 -19.19
CA ILE A 2 -14.74 2.90 -18.70
C ILE A 2 -14.48 2.36 -17.28
N ASN A 3 -15.25 2.78 -16.28
CA ASN A 3 -15.21 2.16 -14.96
C ASN A 3 -15.88 0.79 -15.07
N PHE A 4 -15.16 -0.25 -14.66
CA PHE A 4 -15.67 -1.61 -14.56
C PHE A 4 -15.08 -2.25 -13.31
N THR A 5 -15.78 -3.26 -12.79
CA THR A 5 -15.33 -4.08 -11.66
C THR A 5 -14.98 -5.47 -12.17
N LEU A 6 -14.09 -6.16 -11.45
CA LEU A 6 -13.72 -7.54 -11.73
C LEU A 6 -14.44 -8.47 -10.75
N SER A 7 -14.87 -9.63 -11.24
CA SER A 7 -15.39 -10.69 -10.37
C SER A 7 -14.25 -11.41 -9.64
N LYS A 8 -14.59 -12.10 -8.55
CA LYS A 8 -13.64 -12.93 -7.80
C LYS A 8 -12.86 -13.90 -8.69
N ALA A 9 -13.54 -14.60 -9.60
CA ALA A 9 -12.91 -15.55 -10.53
C ALA A 9 -11.89 -14.86 -11.47
N GLN A 10 -12.25 -13.69 -12.01
CA GLN A 10 -11.33 -12.92 -12.86
C GLN A 10 -10.09 -12.45 -12.09
N ILE A 11 -10.27 -12.06 -10.82
CA ILE A 11 -9.17 -11.68 -9.93
C ILE A 11 -8.26 -12.89 -9.66
N GLN A 12 -8.83 -14.07 -9.39
CA GLN A 12 -8.04 -15.30 -9.21
C GLN A 12 -7.19 -15.60 -10.45
N ASP A 13 -7.77 -15.52 -11.65
CA ASP A 13 -7.05 -15.74 -12.90
C ASP A 13 -5.93 -14.71 -13.10
N ILE A 14 -6.20 -13.43 -12.82
CA ILE A 14 -5.19 -12.37 -12.94
C ILE A 14 -4.05 -12.60 -11.96
N ILE A 15 -4.34 -12.92 -10.70
CA ILE A 15 -3.33 -13.21 -9.68
C ILE A 15 -2.50 -14.42 -10.09
N PHE A 16 -3.16 -15.52 -10.48
CA PHE A 16 -2.48 -16.74 -10.86
C PHE A 16 -1.50 -16.49 -12.01
N ASN A 17 -1.91 -15.73 -13.04
CA ASN A 17 -1.08 -15.53 -14.22
C ASN A 17 -0.01 -14.43 -14.08
N ASN A 18 -0.14 -13.51 -13.11
CA ASN A 18 0.73 -12.32 -13.00
C ASN A 18 1.45 -12.18 -11.66
N ARG A 19 1.38 -13.19 -10.78
CA ARG A 19 2.10 -13.16 -9.50
C ARG A 19 3.60 -13.29 -9.67
N TYR A 20 4.35 -12.59 -8.85
CA TYR A 20 5.81 -12.69 -8.76
C TYR A 20 6.27 -12.54 -7.31
N LYS A 21 7.42 -13.14 -6.99
CA LYS A 21 8.01 -13.06 -5.66
C LYS A 21 8.62 -11.68 -5.45
N LEU A 22 8.37 -11.07 -4.29
CA LEU A 22 9.04 -9.84 -3.90
C LEU A 22 10.55 -10.10 -3.82
N ASP A 23 11.32 -9.21 -4.44
CA ASP A 23 12.76 -9.17 -4.24
C ASP A 23 13.12 -8.11 -3.19
N ASP A 24 14.34 -8.18 -2.65
CA ASP A 24 14.82 -7.21 -1.64
C ASP A 24 14.94 -5.78 -2.18
N LYS A 25 14.75 -5.57 -3.48
CA LYS A 25 14.81 -4.26 -4.15
C LYS A 25 13.42 -3.69 -4.48
N SER A 26 12.36 -4.42 -4.18
CA SER A 26 10.99 -4.03 -4.47
C SER A 26 10.58 -2.87 -3.56
N SER A 27 10.58 -1.64 -4.08
CA SER A 27 10.06 -0.46 -3.38
C SER A 27 8.73 -0.01 -3.99
N PHE A 28 7.65 -0.69 -3.62
CA PHE A 28 6.29 -0.22 -3.88
C PHE A 28 5.73 0.37 -2.59
N SER A 29 5.60 1.69 -2.52
CA SER A 29 4.62 2.31 -1.62
C SER A 29 3.71 3.19 -2.48
N ASN A 30 2.42 2.90 -2.42
CA ASN A 30 1.38 3.76 -2.98
C ASN A 30 0.81 4.70 -1.89
N LEU A 31 1.43 4.72 -0.70
CA LEU A 31 1.04 5.59 0.41
C LEU A 31 1.80 6.91 0.34
N ASP A 32 1.14 7.98 0.75
CA ASP A 32 1.81 9.23 1.06
C ASP A 32 2.42 9.14 2.45
N GLU A 33 3.64 8.61 2.53
CA GLU A 33 4.37 8.38 3.79
C GLU A 33 4.47 9.63 4.67
N LEU A 34 4.65 10.81 4.07
CA LEU A 34 4.74 12.05 4.83
C LEU A 34 3.40 12.39 5.49
N SER A 35 2.30 12.26 4.75
CA SER A 35 0.95 12.46 5.29
C SER A 35 0.62 11.43 6.36
N LEU A 36 1.03 10.17 6.20
CA LEU A 36 0.87 9.13 7.21
C LEU A 36 1.61 9.48 8.52
N ILE A 37 2.88 9.88 8.45
CA ILE A 37 3.68 10.24 9.64
C ILE A 37 3.08 11.47 10.34
N ILE A 38 2.65 12.48 9.58
CA ILE A 38 2.00 13.68 10.16
C ILE A 38 0.70 13.29 10.87
N ASN A 39 -0.15 12.50 10.22
CA ASN A 39 -1.41 12.02 10.81
C ASN A 39 -1.16 11.19 12.08
N THR A 40 -0.12 10.34 12.07
CA THR A 40 0.29 9.56 13.24
C THR A 40 0.69 10.47 14.40
N GLY A 41 1.44 11.55 14.12
CA GLY A 41 1.77 12.54 15.13
C GLY A 41 0.55 13.28 15.68
N GLU A 42 -0.43 13.60 14.84
CA GLU A 42 -1.68 14.26 15.26
C GLU A 42 -2.55 13.35 16.14
N VAL A 43 -2.71 12.07 15.75
CA VAL A 43 -3.52 11.09 16.49
C VAL A 43 -2.92 10.75 17.86
N PHE A 44 -1.60 10.58 17.93
CA PHE A 44 -0.90 10.15 19.14
C PHE A 44 -0.21 11.27 19.92
N GLY A 45 -0.31 12.52 19.46
CA GLY A 45 0.28 13.69 20.12
C GLY A 45 1.81 13.74 20.05
N LEU A 46 2.42 13.26 18.96
CA LEU A 46 3.86 13.30 18.75
C LEU A 46 4.30 14.58 18.02
N GLU A 47 5.48 15.06 18.37
CA GLU A 47 6.12 16.16 17.64
C GLU A 47 6.87 15.60 16.42
N VAL A 48 6.49 16.08 15.23
CA VAL A 48 7.07 15.65 13.94
C VAL A 48 7.74 16.85 13.25
N ASP A 49 9.05 16.75 13.02
CA ASP A 49 9.77 17.65 12.13
C ASP A 49 9.49 17.25 10.67
N LYS A 50 8.57 17.98 10.04
CA LYS A 50 8.07 17.68 8.69
C LYS A 50 9.16 17.74 7.63
N GLU A 51 10.09 18.69 7.73
CA GLU A 51 11.17 18.85 6.74
C GLU A 51 12.16 17.70 6.84
N LYS A 52 12.52 17.32 8.07
CA LYS A 52 13.44 16.22 8.32
C LYS A 52 12.82 14.86 7.98
N ALA A 53 11.56 14.65 8.35
CA ALA A 53 10.82 13.44 7.99
C ALA A 53 10.76 13.26 6.46
N LYS A 54 10.43 14.34 5.74
CA LYS A 54 10.41 14.33 4.26
C LYS A 54 11.77 13.96 3.67
N LYS A 55 12.86 14.56 4.18
CA LYS A 55 14.22 14.23 3.74
C LYS A 55 14.55 12.75 3.96
N ILE A 56 14.22 12.21 5.13
CA ILE A 56 14.43 10.79 5.46
C ILE A 56 13.63 9.88 4.53
N ILE A 57 12.38 10.22 4.21
CA ILE A 57 11.56 9.48 3.25
C ILE A 57 12.22 9.47 1.87
N ASP A 58 12.61 10.64 1.37
CA ASP A 58 13.22 10.81 0.04
C ASP A 58 14.53 10.01 -0.09
N GLU A 59 15.36 9.99 0.96
CA GLU A 59 16.62 9.23 1.03
C GLU A 59 16.41 7.72 1.21
N THR A 60 15.38 7.33 1.98
CA THR A 60 15.12 5.92 2.28
C THR A 60 14.54 5.19 1.07
N PHE A 61 13.71 5.87 0.31
CA PHE A 61 12.98 5.24 -0.78
C PHE A 61 13.33 5.76 -2.17
N ASN A 62 14.45 6.49 -2.30
CA ASN A 62 15.07 6.93 -3.55
C ASN A 62 14.04 7.43 -4.58
N LYS A 63 13.54 8.66 -4.42
CA LYS A 63 12.50 9.23 -5.29
C LYS A 63 11.53 8.13 -5.71
N GLN A 64 10.81 7.53 -4.74
CA GLN A 64 9.64 6.72 -5.07
C GLN A 64 8.93 7.44 -6.19
N ASN A 65 8.52 6.71 -7.23
CA ASN A 65 7.71 7.26 -8.29
C ASN A 65 6.68 8.13 -7.59
N LYS A 66 6.86 9.45 -7.71
CA LYS A 66 5.96 10.40 -7.07
C LYS A 66 4.58 9.87 -7.45
N PRO A 67 3.58 10.00 -6.58
CA PRO A 67 2.20 9.73 -6.98
C PRO A 67 1.72 10.60 -8.17
N SER A 68 2.61 11.27 -8.90
CA SER A 68 2.45 12.05 -10.12
C SER A 68 1.95 11.27 -11.34
N GLN A 69 1.35 10.09 -11.20
CA GLN A 69 0.38 9.57 -12.17
C GLN A 69 -0.87 8.94 -11.50
N LEU A 70 -1.21 9.33 -10.27
CA LEU A 70 -2.51 9.06 -9.61
C LEU A 70 -3.66 9.86 -10.24
N SER A 71 -3.69 9.96 -11.57
CA SER A 71 -4.94 10.32 -12.27
C SER A 71 -5.89 9.14 -12.15
N ASN A 72 -7.18 9.37 -11.86
CA ASN A 72 -8.35 8.46 -11.88
C ASN A 72 -8.28 7.25 -12.86
N ARG A 73 -7.36 6.32 -12.67
CA ARG A 73 -7.03 5.22 -13.61
C ARG A 73 -7.21 3.84 -13.01
N TYR A 74 -7.40 3.73 -11.70
CA TYR A 74 -7.67 2.44 -11.09
C TYR A 74 -9.05 1.95 -11.49
N ASN A 75 -9.13 0.68 -11.87
CA ASN A 75 -10.34 -0.01 -12.24
C ASN A 75 -10.19 -1.50 -11.96
N GLY A 76 -11.31 -2.22 -12.03
CA GLY A 76 -11.37 -3.63 -11.72
C GLY A 76 -11.49 -3.89 -10.22
N ALA A 77 -10.42 -3.69 -9.46
CA ALA A 77 -10.39 -3.97 -8.02
C ALA A 77 -9.23 -3.27 -7.28
N ILE A 78 -9.33 -3.31 -5.95
CA ILE A 78 -8.28 -3.04 -4.98
C ILE A 78 -7.82 -4.38 -4.42
N LEU A 79 -6.50 -4.63 -4.39
CA LEU A 79 -5.91 -5.82 -3.78
C LEU A 79 -5.07 -5.43 -2.56
N GLN A 80 -5.45 -5.93 -1.39
CA GLN A 80 -4.64 -5.94 -0.19
C GLN A 80 -3.88 -7.27 -0.13
N ILE A 81 -2.56 -7.21 -0.22
CA ILE A 81 -1.71 -8.39 -0.38
C ILE A 81 -0.83 -8.60 0.85
N LYS A 82 -0.88 -9.82 1.39
CA LYS A 82 -0.01 -10.33 2.45
C LYS A 82 0.88 -11.45 1.91
N GLY A 83 2.12 -11.54 2.39
CA GLY A 83 3.07 -12.61 2.05
C GLY A 83 4.22 -12.15 1.15
N GLN A 84 5.00 -13.11 0.66
CA GLN A 84 6.24 -12.87 -0.10
C GLN A 84 6.03 -12.68 -1.61
N TYR A 85 4.79 -12.66 -2.06
CA TYR A 85 4.44 -12.45 -3.46
C TYR A 85 3.59 -11.19 -3.60
N THR A 86 3.55 -10.69 -4.83
CA THR A 86 2.68 -9.60 -5.25
C THR A 86 2.25 -9.85 -6.70
N VAL A 87 1.47 -8.93 -7.26
CA VAL A 87 1.00 -9.01 -8.65
C VAL A 87 1.30 -7.70 -9.38
N ASN A 88 1.45 -7.79 -10.71
CA ASN A 88 1.53 -6.60 -11.52
C ASN A 88 0.19 -5.84 -11.46
N SER A 89 0.24 -4.54 -11.20
CA SER A 89 -0.95 -3.69 -11.15
C SER A 89 -1.62 -3.56 -12.52
N LEU A 90 -0.85 -3.64 -13.61
CA LEU A 90 -1.36 -3.65 -14.97
C LEU A 90 -1.87 -5.04 -15.34
N PHE A 91 -3.12 -5.12 -15.80
CA PHE A 91 -3.71 -6.38 -16.26
C PHE A 91 -4.35 -6.24 -17.64
N SER A 92 -4.49 -7.38 -18.30
CA SER A 92 -5.26 -7.53 -19.53
C SER A 92 -6.14 -8.77 -19.42
N LEU A 93 -7.44 -8.61 -19.58
CA LEU A 93 -8.42 -9.68 -19.52
C LEU A 93 -9.11 -9.83 -20.87
N ARG A 94 -9.03 -11.02 -21.47
CA ARG A 94 -9.77 -11.33 -22.71
C ARG A 94 -11.16 -11.81 -22.34
N THR A 95 -12.17 -11.05 -22.76
CA THR A 95 -13.58 -11.47 -22.74
C THR A 95 -13.99 -11.95 -24.12
N GLU A 96 -15.14 -12.61 -24.23
CA GLU A 96 -15.70 -13.06 -25.53
C GLU A 96 -15.86 -11.89 -26.52
N ALA A 97 -16.19 -10.69 -26.01
CA ALA A 97 -16.44 -9.52 -26.83
C ALA A 97 -15.19 -8.67 -27.12
N ARG A 98 -14.26 -8.56 -26.15
CA ARG A 98 -13.09 -7.66 -26.27
C ARG A 98 -11.96 -7.98 -25.30
N LEU A 99 -10.76 -7.47 -25.61
CA LEU A 99 -9.67 -7.33 -24.66
C LEU A 99 -9.90 -6.10 -23.78
N ILE A 100 -9.96 -6.29 -22.48
CA ILE A 100 -10.04 -5.23 -21.48
C ILE A 100 -8.64 -5.04 -20.88
N LYS A 101 -8.18 -3.79 -20.81
CA LYS A 101 -6.94 -3.42 -20.11
C LYS A 101 -7.29 -2.55 -18.92
N GLY A 102 -6.60 -2.76 -17.81
CA GLY A 102 -6.87 -2.03 -16.58
C GLY A 102 -5.68 -1.92 -15.66
N VAL A 103 -5.88 -1.18 -14.58
CA VAL A 103 -4.90 -0.97 -13.51
C VAL A 103 -5.58 -1.23 -12.17
N MET A 104 -5.14 -2.25 -11.44
CA MET A 104 -5.60 -2.49 -10.07
C MET A 104 -4.83 -1.62 -9.09
N PHE A 105 -5.47 -1.24 -8.00
CA PHE A 105 -4.75 -0.70 -6.86
C PHE A 105 -4.13 -1.86 -6.08
N ILE A 106 -2.82 -1.80 -5.81
CA ILE A 106 -2.12 -2.82 -5.03
C ILE A 106 -1.63 -2.20 -3.73
N PHE A 107 -2.09 -2.73 -2.61
CA PHE A 107 -1.57 -2.44 -1.29
C PHE A 107 -0.81 -3.68 -0.80
N GLN A 108 0.52 -3.62 -0.75
CA GLN A 108 1.35 -4.73 -0.29
C GLN A 108 1.70 -4.51 1.18
N GLU A 109 0.94 -5.14 2.08
CA GLU A 109 1.00 -4.90 3.53
C GLU A 109 2.33 -5.38 4.15
N THR A 110 2.83 -6.54 3.73
CA THR A 110 4.09 -7.10 4.25
C THR A 110 5.30 -6.19 3.96
N LEU A 111 5.34 -5.61 2.76
CA LEU A 111 6.36 -4.69 2.31
C LEU A 111 6.23 -3.36 3.05
N ILE A 112 5.02 -2.83 3.16
CA ILE A 112 4.73 -1.58 3.87
C ILE A 112 5.14 -1.69 5.34
N ASN A 113 4.80 -2.80 6.02
CA ASN A 113 5.22 -3.03 7.41
C ASN A 113 6.76 -3.10 7.54
N ARG A 114 7.46 -3.73 6.58
CA ARG A 114 8.93 -3.73 6.54
C ARG A 114 9.48 -2.31 6.35
N GLN A 115 8.86 -1.50 5.50
CA GLN A 115 9.23 -0.12 5.25
C GLN A 115 9.01 0.76 6.48
N HIS A 116 7.89 0.61 7.18
CA HIS A 116 7.60 1.34 8.42
C HIS A 116 8.62 1.05 9.51
N ARG A 117 9.08 -0.20 9.67
CA ARG A 117 10.17 -0.51 10.60
C ARG A 117 11.47 0.24 10.26
N ILE A 118 11.81 0.31 8.98
CA ILE A 118 12.99 1.05 8.52
C ILE A 118 12.82 2.55 8.78
N LEU A 119 11.65 3.10 8.47
CA LEU A 119 11.33 4.51 8.71
C LEU A 119 11.37 4.85 10.19
N ALA A 120 10.70 4.09 11.04
CA ALA A 120 10.64 4.33 12.48
C ALA A 120 12.05 4.43 13.06
N LYS A 121 12.92 3.47 12.74
CA LYS A 121 14.33 3.49 13.16
C LYS A 121 15.06 4.76 12.72
N LYS A 122 14.89 5.18 11.46
CA LYS A 122 15.55 6.40 10.93
C LYS A 122 14.98 7.68 11.53
N LEU A 123 13.66 7.79 11.63
CA LEU A 123 12.97 8.95 12.20
C LEU A 123 13.38 9.19 13.65
N ILE A 124 13.52 8.12 14.45
CA ILE A 124 14.01 8.21 15.83
C ILE A 124 15.51 8.51 15.87
N GLY A 125 16.32 7.75 15.13
CA GLY A 125 17.78 7.92 15.12
C GLY A 125 18.22 9.32 14.68
N GLU A 126 17.50 9.91 13.73
CA GLU A 126 17.73 11.27 13.28
C GLU A 126 16.94 12.32 14.06
N LYS A 127 16.11 11.96 15.05
CA LYS A 127 15.29 12.92 15.82
C LYS A 127 14.33 13.74 14.94
N ALA A 128 13.76 13.13 13.91
CA ALA A 128 12.67 13.70 13.12
C ALA A 128 11.31 13.53 13.79
N VAL A 129 11.19 12.58 14.72
CA VAL A 129 10.02 12.37 15.56
C VAL A 129 10.47 12.32 17.01
N LYS A 130 9.72 12.99 17.89
CA LYS A 130 9.96 12.96 19.33
C LYS A 130 8.88 12.15 20.02
N LEU A 131 9.28 11.06 20.66
CA LEU A 131 8.40 10.18 21.41
C LEU A 131 8.28 10.62 22.87
N PHE A 132 7.28 10.06 23.55
CA PHE A 132 7.18 10.16 25.00
C PHE A 132 8.34 9.42 25.69
N PRO A 133 8.72 9.83 26.92
CA PRO A 133 9.76 9.14 27.67
C PRO A 133 9.47 7.65 27.84
N GLY A 134 10.45 6.80 27.52
CA GLY A 134 10.34 5.34 27.64
C GLY A 134 9.86 4.62 26.37
N CYS A 135 9.48 5.36 25.32
CA CYS A 135 9.14 4.81 24.02
C CYS A 135 10.38 4.75 23.09
N ASP A 136 10.35 3.83 22.13
CA ASP A 136 11.44 3.56 21.18
C ASP A 136 10.93 3.43 19.73
N GLU A 137 11.81 3.01 18.81
CA GLU A 137 11.43 2.81 17.41
C GLU A 137 10.34 1.74 17.19
N GLU A 138 10.20 0.76 18.09
CA GLU A 138 9.16 -0.27 17.95
C GLU A 138 7.79 0.34 18.24
N TYR A 139 7.70 1.18 19.28
CA TYR A 139 6.48 1.95 19.55
C TYR A 139 6.06 2.81 18.35
N LEU A 140 7.01 3.53 17.72
CA LEU A 140 6.72 4.34 16.53
C LEU A 140 6.25 3.46 15.35
N TYR A 141 6.84 2.27 15.16
CA TYR A 141 6.41 1.32 14.14
C TYR A 141 4.97 0.82 14.37
N GLU A 142 4.61 0.48 15.61
CA GLU A 142 3.27 -0.02 15.96
C GLU A 142 2.20 1.02 15.63
N ILE A 143 2.37 2.27 16.09
CA ILE A 143 1.38 3.33 15.85
C ILE A 143 1.32 3.76 14.37
N LEU A 144 2.44 3.71 13.62
CA LEU A 144 2.42 3.93 12.18
C LEU A 144 1.53 2.87 11.51
N THR A 145 1.72 1.60 11.89
CA THR A 145 0.94 0.47 11.36
C THR A 145 -0.54 0.61 11.69
N GLU A 146 -0.88 1.03 12.91
CA GLU A 146 -2.26 1.27 13.33
C GLU A 146 -2.96 2.35 12.47
N VAL A 147 -2.27 3.46 12.19
CA VAL A 147 -2.84 4.58 11.41
C VAL A 147 -2.90 4.26 9.90
N THR A 148 -2.07 3.32 9.44
CA THR A 148 -1.92 2.99 8.01
C THR A 148 -3.21 2.59 7.35
N GLU A 149 -4.00 1.72 7.99
CA GLU A 149 -5.23 1.21 7.41
C GLU A 149 -6.24 2.34 7.18
N SER A 150 -6.46 3.18 8.21
CA SER A 150 -7.33 4.35 8.10
C SER A 150 -6.86 5.31 7.01
N HIS A 151 -5.55 5.59 6.96
CA HIS A 151 -4.96 6.47 5.94
C HIS A 151 -5.09 5.90 4.52
N LEU A 152 -4.94 4.57 4.37
CA LEU A 152 -5.15 3.86 3.12
C LEU A 152 -6.61 4.00 2.67
N PHE A 153 -7.58 3.75 3.56
CA PHE A 153 -9.00 3.84 3.21
C PHE A 153 -9.41 5.25 2.79
N GLU A 154 -8.92 6.29 3.46
CA GLU A 154 -9.15 7.68 3.05
C GLU A 154 -8.56 7.98 1.67
N THR A 155 -7.36 7.46 1.41
CA THR A 155 -6.70 7.56 0.10
C THR A 155 -7.52 6.86 -0.97
N LEU A 156 -7.99 5.65 -0.69
CA LEU A 156 -8.76 4.85 -1.63
C LEU A 156 -10.17 5.43 -1.88
N LYS A 157 -10.82 6.04 -0.89
CA LYS A 157 -12.09 6.79 -1.10
C LYS A 157 -11.94 7.88 -2.16
N LYS A 158 -10.79 8.56 -2.20
CA LYS A 158 -10.51 9.60 -3.20
C LYS A 158 -10.17 9.04 -4.57
N LEU A 159 -9.51 7.89 -4.64
CA LEU A 159 -8.88 7.39 -5.86
C LEU A 159 -9.61 6.22 -6.54
N ALA A 160 -10.40 5.46 -5.79
CA ALA A 160 -10.90 4.14 -6.14
C ALA A 160 -12.29 3.84 -5.53
N SER A 161 -13.09 4.88 -5.24
CA SER A 161 -14.46 4.72 -4.73
C SER A 161 -15.30 3.82 -5.64
N GLY A 162 -16.06 2.91 -5.04
CA GLY A 162 -16.91 1.94 -5.72
C GLY A 162 -16.17 0.70 -6.26
N LEU A 163 -14.84 0.60 -6.13
CA LEU A 163 -14.13 -0.62 -6.48
C LEU A 163 -14.23 -1.68 -5.37
N PRO A 164 -14.34 -2.97 -5.74
CA PRO A 164 -14.27 -4.06 -4.79
C PRO A 164 -12.87 -4.22 -4.24
N ILE A 165 -12.80 -4.56 -2.95
CA ILE A 165 -11.57 -4.85 -2.22
C ILE A 165 -11.47 -6.36 -2.04
N PHE A 166 -10.32 -6.91 -2.40
CA PHE A 166 -9.98 -8.28 -2.09
C PHE A 166 -8.70 -8.36 -1.26
N GLN A 167 -8.71 -9.24 -0.27
CA GLN A 167 -7.51 -9.62 0.47
C GLN A 167 -6.92 -10.88 -0.17
N VAL A 168 -5.64 -10.82 -0.50
CA VAL A 168 -4.84 -11.94 -1.02
C VAL A 168 -3.79 -12.30 0.01
N SER A 169 -3.80 -13.53 0.48
CA SER A 169 -2.74 -14.04 1.37
C SER A 169 -1.93 -15.08 0.63
N PHE A 170 -0.65 -14.78 0.36
CA PHE A 170 0.29 -15.69 -0.29
C PHE A 170 1.09 -16.52 0.72
N ASP A 171 1.20 -17.81 0.44
CA ASP A 171 2.12 -18.72 1.10
C ASP A 171 3.54 -18.64 0.48
N SER A 172 4.50 -19.31 1.12
CA SER A 172 5.90 -19.28 0.71
C SER A 172 6.18 -19.95 -0.64
N ASP A 173 5.32 -20.89 -1.08
CA ASP A 173 5.41 -21.57 -2.37
C ASP A 173 4.64 -20.82 -3.49
N GLY A 174 3.98 -19.71 -3.15
CA GLY A 174 3.18 -18.91 -4.06
C GLY A 174 1.75 -19.41 -4.28
N SER A 175 1.25 -20.38 -3.49
CA SER A 175 -0.20 -20.57 -3.33
C SER A 175 -0.82 -19.36 -2.65
N PHE A 176 -2.13 -19.18 -2.82
CA PHE A 176 -2.82 -18.05 -2.21
C PHE A 176 -4.28 -18.34 -1.89
N THR A 177 -4.79 -17.63 -0.89
CA THR A 177 -6.21 -17.50 -0.60
C THR A 177 -6.72 -16.12 -1.03
N LEU A 178 -7.99 -16.06 -1.43
CA LEU A 178 -8.65 -14.82 -1.86
C LEU A 178 -9.96 -14.63 -1.11
N GLU A 179 -10.04 -13.53 -0.38
CA GLU A 179 -11.20 -13.11 0.40
C GLU A 179 -11.76 -11.78 -0.12
N GLU A 180 -13.08 -11.65 -0.18
CA GLU A 180 -13.75 -10.41 -0.59
C GLU A 180 -14.08 -9.60 0.65
N MET A 181 -13.57 -8.37 0.72
CA MET A 181 -13.68 -7.50 1.90
C MET A 181 -14.83 -6.48 1.77
N GLY A 182 -15.51 -6.46 0.63
CA GLY A 182 -16.56 -5.49 0.30
C GLY A 182 -16.08 -4.39 -0.63
N ASN A 183 -16.76 -3.24 -0.61
CA ASN A 183 -16.48 -2.11 -1.49
C ASN A 183 -16.20 -0.85 -0.68
N ILE A 184 -15.40 0.07 -1.23
CA ILE A 184 -15.21 1.39 -0.64
C ILE A 184 -16.35 2.31 -1.05
N SER A 185 -17.16 2.72 -0.08
CA SER A 185 -18.18 3.76 -0.20
C SER A 185 -17.65 5.12 0.23
#